data_AF-A0A6N9S7U7-F1
#
_entry.id   AF-A0A6N9S7U7-F1
#
_cell.length_a   1.000
_cell.length_b   1.000
_cell.length_c   1.000
_cell.angle_alpha   90.00
_cell.angle_beta   90.00
_cell.angle_gamma   90.00
#
_symmetry.space_group_name_H-M   'P 1'
#
loop_
_entity.id
_entity.type
_entity.pdbx_description
1 polymer ?
#
loop_
_entity_poly.entity_id
_entity_poly.type
_entity_poly.pdbx_seq_one_letter_code
_entity_poly.pdbx_strand_id
1 'polypeptide(L)'
;MRHFIYQDEKSHKFWAVEQQGNELHISWGKVGTQGQSQVKSFADAVAAEKAELKLIAEKVKKGYVEQAKDNSLQPSQTVTDSLKVADLSTIIQEQPSFVAETRAADKNTDAVLPWLAKDIAVVFPPEVVHTTLSHRRFPGVPVQQADKLTQLRRLACSVSQRDNTTATFDFSACSLEWQNTVAQAISQIDDLKTTQLPSPVMAVLTALEMKCTRYKEREDVMDQIIQEGGLEYATDVIIHLQQISIEWDYVNNNIVFLSSGISPDYLQQYSSFELRLRKHLSLAEESLWQKCAQKLIAAVPHIPEWRQPLIALLLPEKPEIAHEIAQRLLGQKKLPSLEWLKIVATDEHILASLEKYHEPYAIFDDYYCGAIWSATVLQEQGVAALPRFAPYVASDYCADVLRHINHPFALTLLIRVAGHTKRCHDR
;
A
#
# COMPACT_ATOMS: atom_id res chain seq x y z
N MET A 1 -17.17 14.62 -42.34
CA MET A 1 -17.54 13.70 -41.24
C MET A 1 -17.68 14.46 -39.93
N ARG A 2 -18.90 14.56 -39.40
CA ARG A 2 -19.25 15.22 -38.14
C ARG A 2 -19.06 14.23 -36.98
N HIS A 3 -18.43 14.67 -35.90
CA HIS A 3 -18.08 13.81 -34.76
C HIS A 3 -18.81 14.24 -33.51
N PHE A 4 -19.30 13.27 -32.75
CA PHE A 4 -20.05 13.49 -31.54
C PHE A 4 -19.53 12.60 -30.41
N ILE A 5 -19.44 13.14 -29.20
CA ILE A 5 -18.99 12.42 -28.01
C ILE A 5 -20.10 12.38 -26.97
N TYR A 6 -20.28 11.23 -26.35
CA TYR A 6 -21.13 11.04 -25.18
C TYR A 6 -20.27 10.53 -24.01
N GLN A 7 -20.39 11.21 -22.87
CA GLN A 7 -19.64 10.90 -21.66
C GLN A 7 -20.58 10.91 -20.43
N ASP A 8 -20.57 9.81 -19.69
CA ASP A 8 -21.15 9.69 -18.34
C ASP A 8 -20.17 8.91 -17.43
N GLU A 9 -20.51 8.71 -16.15
CA GLU A 9 -19.66 8.04 -15.15
C GLU A 9 -19.22 6.62 -15.55
N LYS A 10 -19.90 5.97 -16.51
CA LYS A 10 -19.65 4.57 -16.91
C LYS A 10 -19.35 4.41 -18.41
N SER A 11 -19.56 5.43 -19.24
CA SER A 11 -19.52 5.36 -20.69
C SER A 11 -18.78 6.55 -21.31
N HIS A 12 -17.79 6.26 -22.15
CA HIS A 12 -17.14 7.25 -23.02
C HIS A 12 -17.15 6.75 -24.47
N LYS A 13 -18.06 7.28 -25.28
CA LYS A 13 -18.39 6.75 -26.62
C LYS A 13 -18.33 7.85 -27.68
N PHE A 14 -17.82 7.50 -28.86
CA PHE A 14 -17.92 8.34 -30.04
C PHE A 14 -19.02 7.84 -30.97
N TRP A 15 -19.61 8.78 -31.70
CA TRP A 15 -20.48 8.52 -32.83
C TRP A 15 -20.15 9.55 -33.90
N ALA A 16 -19.95 9.12 -35.14
CA ALA A 16 -19.64 10.02 -36.24
C ALA A 16 -20.45 9.64 -37.48
N VAL A 17 -20.81 10.66 -38.26
CA VAL A 17 -21.63 10.51 -39.45
C VAL A 17 -21.10 11.38 -40.58
N GLU A 18 -21.15 10.85 -41.80
CA GLU A 18 -20.83 11.56 -43.03
C GLU A 18 -21.73 11.09 -44.16
N GLN A 19 -22.36 12.03 -44.85
CA GLN A 19 -23.02 11.75 -46.11
C GLN A 19 -22.02 11.78 -47.27
N GLN A 20 -22.03 10.73 -48.09
CA GLN A 20 -21.32 10.63 -49.37
C GLN A 20 -22.33 10.32 -50.47
N GLY A 21 -22.77 11.35 -51.21
CA GLY A 21 -23.80 11.18 -52.24
C GLY A 21 -25.14 10.72 -51.65
N ASN A 22 -25.62 9.55 -52.07
CA ASN A 22 -26.83 8.91 -51.54
C ASN A 22 -26.54 7.91 -50.41
N GLU A 23 -25.30 7.84 -49.90
CA GLU A 23 -24.90 6.94 -48.83
C GLU A 23 -24.56 7.69 -47.55
N LEU A 24 -24.87 7.07 -46.41
CA LEU A 24 -24.55 7.59 -45.09
C LEU A 24 -23.57 6.66 -44.40
N HIS A 25 -22.37 7.17 -44.12
CA HIS A 25 -21.29 6.47 -43.45
C HIS A 25 -21.34 6.81 -41.97
N ILE A 26 -21.69 5.82 -41.16
CA ILE A 26 -21.86 5.97 -39.71
C ILE A 26 -20.78 5.14 -39.03
N SER A 27 -20.12 5.70 -38.02
CA SER A 27 -19.20 4.96 -37.16
C SER A 27 -19.47 5.24 -35.69
N TRP A 28 -19.30 4.24 -34.83
CA TRP A 28 -19.49 4.39 -33.40
C TRP A 28 -18.65 3.40 -32.60
N GLY A 29 -18.29 3.78 -31.38
CA GLY A 29 -17.50 2.92 -30.53
C GLY A 29 -17.12 3.59 -29.24
N LYS A 30 -16.23 2.95 -28.50
CA LYS A 30 -15.57 3.57 -27.36
C LYS A 30 -14.51 4.53 -27.88
N VAL A 31 -14.39 5.73 -27.30
CA VAL A 31 -13.35 6.69 -27.71
C VAL A 31 -11.96 6.04 -27.56
N GLY A 32 -11.13 6.12 -28.59
CA GLY A 32 -9.80 5.50 -28.65
C GLY A 32 -9.75 4.07 -29.23
N THR A 33 -10.88 3.50 -29.68
CA THR A 33 -10.89 2.24 -30.45
C THR A 33 -11.34 2.48 -31.88
N GLN A 34 -11.11 1.52 -32.79
CA GLN A 34 -11.58 1.63 -34.18
C GLN A 34 -13.13 1.58 -34.31
N GLY A 35 -13.84 1.15 -33.26
CA GLY A 35 -15.30 1.09 -33.25
C GLY A 35 -15.89 0.13 -34.29
N GLN A 36 -17.15 0.37 -34.64
CA GLN A 36 -17.89 -0.29 -35.70
C GLN A 36 -18.34 0.75 -36.72
N SER A 37 -18.41 0.36 -37.99
CA SER A 37 -18.86 1.22 -39.07
C SER A 37 -19.98 0.57 -39.87
N GLN A 38 -20.94 1.37 -40.32
CA GLN A 38 -22.04 0.95 -41.16
C GLN A 38 -22.27 1.98 -42.26
N VAL A 39 -22.45 1.49 -43.48
CA VAL A 39 -22.87 2.30 -44.63
C VAL A 39 -24.35 2.02 -44.89
N LYS A 40 -25.13 3.08 -45.09
CA LYS A 40 -26.56 2.98 -45.40
C LYS A 40 -26.88 3.80 -46.65
N SER A 41 -27.28 3.12 -47.71
CA SER A 41 -27.64 3.74 -48.99
C SER A 41 -29.13 4.14 -49.01
N PHE A 42 -29.43 5.27 -49.64
CA PHE A 42 -30.76 5.84 -49.80
C PHE A 42 -31.08 6.05 -51.29
N ALA A 43 -32.36 6.31 -51.59
CA ALA A 43 -32.83 6.46 -52.98
C ALA A 43 -32.22 7.67 -53.70
N ASP A 44 -31.93 8.75 -52.97
CA ASP A 44 -31.29 9.97 -53.48
C ASP A 44 -30.53 10.69 -52.36
N ALA A 45 -29.74 11.69 -52.73
CA ALA A 45 -28.94 12.49 -51.80
C ALA A 45 -29.80 13.32 -50.82
N VAL A 46 -31.02 13.71 -51.22
CA VAL A 46 -31.91 14.52 -50.37
C VAL A 46 -32.51 13.66 -49.25
N ALA A 47 -32.82 12.39 -49.55
CA ALA A 47 -33.26 11.40 -48.57
C ALA A 47 -32.15 11.04 -47.58
N ALA A 48 -30.89 10.96 -48.04
CA ALA A 48 -29.73 10.73 -47.18
C ALA A 48 -29.49 11.92 -46.22
N GLU A 49 -29.59 13.15 -46.70
CA GLU A 49 -29.43 14.37 -45.88
C GLU A 49 -30.51 14.47 -44.79
N LYS A 50 -31.77 14.21 -45.17
CA LYS A 50 -32.89 14.20 -44.20
C LYS A 50 -32.71 13.10 -43.14
N ALA A 51 -32.15 11.94 -43.52
CA ALA A 51 -31.85 10.86 -42.59
C ALA A 51 -30.66 11.19 -41.67
N GLU A 52 -29.62 11.85 -42.19
CA GLU A 52 -28.47 12.33 -41.41
C GLU A 52 -28.93 13.31 -40.32
N LEU A 53 -29.67 14.36 -40.71
CA LEU A 53 -30.18 15.36 -39.76
C LEU A 53 -31.07 14.75 -38.68
N LYS A 54 -31.89 13.77 -39.03
CA LYS A 54 -32.73 13.04 -38.07
C LYS A 54 -31.89 12.25 -37.06
N LEU A 55 -30.83 11.56 -37.51
CA LEU A 55 -29.94 10.81 -36.63
C LEU A 55 -29.15 11.74 -35.71
N ILE A 56 -28.68 12.88 -36.21
CA ILE A 56 -28.00 13.89 -35.41
C ILE A 56 -28.93 14.43 -34.33
N ALA A 57 -30.17 14.81 -34.67
CA ALA A 57 -31.13 15.30 -33.69
C ALA A 57 -31.45 14.25 -32.60
N GLU A 58 -31.53 12.97 -32.97
CA GLU A 58 -31.73 11.88 -32.01
C GLU A 58 -30.53 11.70 -31.07
N LYS A 59 -29.30 11.79 -31.60
CA LYS A 59 -28.07 11.64 -30.81
C LYS A 59 -27.84 12.83 -29.87
N VAL A 60 -28.07 14.05 -30.35
CA VAL A 60 -28.00 15.26 -29.51
C VAL A 60 -29.03 15.20 -28.38
N LYS A 61 -30.25 14.74 -28.65
CA LYS A 61 -31.27 14.53 -27.61
C LYS A 61 -30.86 13.49 -26.56
N LYS A 62 -30.01 12.51 -26.94
CA LYS A 62 -29.44 11.50 -26.05
C LYS A 62 -28.18 11.99 -25.32
N GLY A 63 -27.83 13.28 -25.43
CA GLY A 63 -26.70 13.89 -24.72
C GLY A 63 -25.35 13.83 -25.47
N TYR A 64 -25.34 13.49 -26.76
CA TYR A 64 -24.12 13.55 -27.57
C TYR A 64 -23.81 15.01 -27.96
N VAL A 65 -22.58 15.45 -27.72
CA VAL A 65 -22.12 16.81 -28.03
C VAL A 65 -21.24 16.78 -29.28
N GLU A 66 -21.52 17.68 -30.23
CA GLU A 66 -20.74 17.78 -31.47
C GLU A 66 -19.37 18.42 -31.21
N GLN A 67 -18.32 17.80 -31.75
CA GLN A 67 -16.95 18.29 -31.71
C GLN A 67 -16.64 18.98 -33.04
N ALA A 68 -16.31 20.27 -33.00
CA ALA A 68 -15.81 20.99 -34.16
C ALA A 68 -14.35 20.54 -34.43
N LYS A 69 -14.01 20.31 -35.70
CA LYS A 69 -12.62 20.00 -36.09
C LYS A 69 -11.75 21.24 -35.89
N ASP A 70 -11.06 21.32 -34.76
CA ASP A 70 -9.89 22.18 -34.64
C ASP A 70 -8.65 21.39 -35.05
N ASN A 71 -8.07 21.82 -36.16
CA ASN A 71 -7.05 21.08 -36.91
C ASN A 71 -5.65 21.49 -36.45
N SER A 72 -5.37 21.35 -35.16
CA SER A 72 -4.01 21.44 -34.63
C SER A 72 -3.92 20.64 -33.34
N LEU A 73 -3.35 19.44 -33.44
CA LEU A 73 -2.53 18.79 -32.42
C LEU A 73 -2.09 17.46 -33.07
N GLN A 74 -0.99 17.52 -33.83
CA GLN A 74 -0.21 16.30 -34.07
C GLN A 74 0.34 15.81 -32.71
N PRO A 75 0.31 14.51 -32.44
CA PRO A 75 0.93 13.95 -31.25
C PRO A 75 2.45 14.13 -31.37
N SER A 76 3.02 14.98 -30.52
CA SER A 76 4.48 15.03 -30.39
C SER A 76 4.97 13.71 -29.82
N GLN A 77 6.10 13.29 -30.36
CA GLN A 77 6.61 11.93 -30.31
C GLN A 77 6.76 11.38 -28.89
N THR A 78 6.43 10.10 -28.79
CA THR A 78 6.81 9.13 -27.77
C THR A 78 8.19 9.43 -27.16
N VAL A 79 8.21 9.83 -25.89
CA VAL A 79 9.37 9.55 -25.02
C VAL A 79 9.18 8.14 -24.47
N THR A 80 9.26 7.17 -25.36
CA THR A 80 9.59 5.78 -25.01
C THR A 80 10.98 5.54 -25.53
N ASP A 81 11.97 5.98 -24.76
CA ASP A 81 13.24 5.26 -24.70
C ASP A 81 13.99 5.63 -23.41
N SER A 82 13.99 4.65 -22.50
CA SER A 82 15.12 4.26 -21.65
C SER A 82 15.90 5.37 -20.95
N LEU A 83 15.31 5.98 -19.90
CA LEU A 83 16.08 6.56 -18.80
C LEU A 83 15.88 5.68 -17.57
N LYS A 84 16.95 5.03 -17.11
CA LYS A 84 16.93 4.16 -15.93
C LYS A 84 16.87 5.02 -14.67
N VAL A 85 16.32 4.47 -13.59
CA VAL A 85 16.10 5.17 -12.31
C VAL A 85 17.39 5.77 -11.71
N ALA A 86 18.56 5.25 -12.06
CA ALA A 86 19.87 5.80 -11.69
C ALA A 86 20.13 7.24 -12.20
N ASP A 87 19.49 7.67 -13.30
CA ASP A 87 19.68 9.01 -13.86
C ASP A 87 18.85 10.09 -13.15
N LEU A 88 17.91 9.70 -12.28
CA LEU A 88 17.00 10.61 -11.55
C LEU A 88 17.46 10.94 -10.13
N SER A 89 18.26 10.07 -9.50
CA SER A 89 19.05 10.41 -8.31
C SER A 89 19.94 11.63 -8.57
N THR A 90 20.47 11.74 -9.79
CA THR A 90 21.26 12.90 -10.24
C THR A 90 20.41 14.15 -10.42
N ILE A 91 19.12 14.06 -10.76
CA ILE A 91 18.22 15.23 -10.89
C ILE A 91 17.89 15.86 -9.52
N ILE A 92 18.01 15.09 -8.43
CA ILE A 92 17.93 15.61 -7.06
C ILE A 92 19.21 16.38 -6.66
N GLN A 93 20.34 16.18 -7.35
CA GLN A 93 21.64 16.84 -7.08
C GLN A 93 22.07 17.88 -8.13
N GLU A 94 21.67 17.72 -9.39
CA GLU A 94 22.01 18.59 -10.50
C GLU A 94 20.75 18.86 -11.33
N GLN A 95 20.11 20.01 -11.10
CA GLN A 95 19.33 20.65 -12.16
C GLN A 95 20.17 21.78 -12.78
N PRO A 96 20.18 21.90 -14.12
CA PRO A 96 20.89 22.96 -14.79
C PRO A 96 20.25 24.30 -14.41
N SER A 97 21.11 25.24 -14.03
CA SER A 97 20.76 26.64 -13.83
C SER A 97 19.91 27.15 -14.99
N PHE A 98 18.60 27.25 -14.77
CA PHE A 98 17.70 27.90 -15.70
C PHE A 98 18.10 29.38 -15.73
N VAL A 99 18.66 29.83 -16.84
CA VAL A 99 18.94 31.24 -17.07
C VAL A 99 17.57 31.93 -17.19
N ALA A 100 17.08 32.45 -16.07
CA ALA A 100 15.92 33.31 -16.06
C ALA A 100 16.25 34.55 -16.90
N GLU A 101 15.45 34.79 -17.94
CA GLU A 101 15.45 36.07 -18.65
C GLU A 101 15.22 37.20 -17.64
N THR A 102 16.29 37.97 -17.47
CA THR A 102 16.41 39.29 -16.82
C THR A 102 15.21 39.75 -15.98
N ARG A 103 15.24 39.42 -14.69
CA ARG A 103 14.79 40.35 -13.64
C ARG A 103 15.98 40.66 -12.74
N ALA A 104 16.09 41.94 -12.38
CA ALA A 104 17.23 42.52 -11.68
C ALA A 104 17.63 41.72 -10.44
N ALA A 105 18.93 41.58 -10.25
CA ALA A 105 19.57 40.78 -9.21
C ALA A 105 19.18 41.23 -7.80
N ASP A 106 18.43 40.39 -7.09
CA ASP A 106 18.45 40.37 -5.63
C ASP A 106 19.50 39.37 -5.15
N LYS A 107 20.40 39.85 -4.29
CA LYS A 107 21.50 39.09 -3.70
C LYS A 107 20.96 38.07 -2.69
N ASN A 108 20.65 36.85 -3.12
CA ASN A 108 20.70 35.65 -2.26
C ASN A 108 20.60 34.35 -3.07
N THR A 109 21.58 34.11 -3.95
CA THR A 109 21.65 32.89 -4.77
C THR A 109 22.41 31.80 -4.02
N ASP A 110 21.76 31.23 -3.01
CA ASP A 110 22.10 29.91 -2.41
C ASP A 110 20.93 29.30 -1.62
N ALA A 111 19.74 29.91 -1.68
CA ALA A 111 18.55 29.35 -1.06
C ALA A 111 17.89 28.37 -2.05
N VAL A 112 18.02 27.06 -1.79
CA VAL A 112 17.13 26.05 -2.37
C VAL A 112 15.69 26.56 -2.17
N LEU A 113 14.93 26.64 -3.27
CA LEU A 113 13.55 27.11 -3.22
C LEU A 113 12.80 26.28 -2.16
N PRO A 114 12.02 26.90 -1.24
CA PRO A 114 11.44 26.18 -0.11
C PRO A 114 10.58 24.97 -0.48
N TRP A 115 10.03 24.92 -1.70
CA TRP A 115 9.25 23.79 -2.23
C TRP A 115 10.09 22.67 -2.91
N LEU A 116 11.41 22.84 -2.96
CA LEU A 116 12.39 21.84 -3.44
C LEU A 116 13.32 21.33 -2.33
N ALA A 117 13.16 21.83 -1.10
CA ALA A 117 13.94 21.34 0.03
C ALA A 117 13.61 19.87 0.30
N LYS A 118 14.64 19.03 0.54
CA LYS A 118 14.48 17.60 0.82
C LYS A 118 13.65 17.33 2.09
N ASP A 119 13.64 18.31 3.01
CA ASP A 119 13.05 18.18 4.35
C ASP A 119 11.63 18.74 4.46
N ILE A 120 10.94 18.96 3.33
CA ILE A 120 9.54 19.41 3.36
C ILE A 120 8.68 18.33 4.01
N ALA A 121 8.06 18.68 5.13
CA ALA A 121 7.06 17.84 5.77
C ALA A 121 5.84 17.70 4.86
N VAL A 122 5.49 16.47 4.50
CA VAL A 122 4.29 16.17 3.73
C VAL A 122 3.15 15.91 4.72
N VAL A 123 2.09 16.71 4.63
CA VAL A 123 0.88 16.54 5.44
C VAL A 123 -0.29 16.24 4.52
N PHE A 124 -0.97 15.12 4.78
CA PHE A 124 -2.14 14.71 4.01
C PHE A 124 -3.43 15.13 4.73
N PRO A 125 -4.44 15.61 4.00
CA PRO A 125 -5.75 15.83 4.57
C PRO A 125 -6.47 14.48 4.79
N PRO A 126 -7.38 14.36 5.79
CA PRO A 126 -8.00 13.08 6.17
C PRO A 126 -8.79 12.41 5.05
N GLU A 127 -9.27 13.18 4.07
CA GLU A 127 -10.00 12.69 2.90
C GLU A 127 -9.11 11.88 1.94
N VAL A 128 -7.79 12.11 1.99
CA VAL A 128 -6.80 11.41 1.17
C VAL A 128 -6.30 10.19 1.91
N VAL A 129 -5.85 10.38 3.14
CA VAL A 129 -5.39 9.32 4.02
C VAL A 129 -5.91 9.61 5.42
N HIS A 130 -6.71 8.69 5.96
CA HIS A 130 -7.32 8.85 7.29
C HIS A 130 -6.34 8.61 8.44
N THR A 131 -5.22 7.90 8.21
CA THR A 131 -4.21 7.60 9.24
C THR A 131 -2.83 7.29 8.66
N THR A 132 -1.78 7.54 9.45
CA THR A 132 -0.41 7.07 9.20
C THR A 132 0.06 6.19 10.35
N LEU A 133 1.06 5.33 10.12
CA LEU A 133 1.71 4.65 11.22
C LEU A 133 2.41 5.67 12.14
N SER A 134 2.44 5.38 13.43
CA SER A 134 3.01 6.29 14.41
C SER A 134 4.54 6.26 14.41
N HIS A 135 5.14 7.40 14.76
CA HIS A 135 6.58 7.60 14.91
C HIS A 135 6.81 8.44 16.16
N ARG A 136 7.93 8.30 16.88
CA ARG A 136 8.28 9.18 18.02
C ARG A 136 8.26 10.68 17.72
N ARG A 137 8.55 11.12 16.48
CA ARG A 137 8.40 12.53 16.04
C ARG A 137 6.94 12.93 15.85
N PHE A 138 6.08 11.96 15.52
CA PHE A 138 4.67 12.12 15.21
C PHE A 138 3.84 11.02 15.89
N PRO A 139 3.79 10.99 17.24
CA PRO A 139 3.27 9.83 17.97
C PRO A 139 1.75 9.72 17.89
N GLY A 140 1.05 10.75 17.38
CA GLY A 140 -0.40 10.80 17.26
C GLY A 140 -1.11 10.87 18.63
N VAL A 141 -2.39 10.52 18.64
CA VAL A 141 -3.24 10.58 19.85
C VAL A 141 -2.82 9.50 20.88
N PRO A 142 -2.75 9.80 22.18
CA PRO A 142 -2.50 8.79 23.21
C PRO A 142 -3.49 7.63 23.15
N VAL A 143 -3.03 6.43 23.54
CA VAL A 143 -3.89 5.24 23.61
C VAL A 143 -4.79 5.34 24.85
N GLN A 144 -6.09 5.18 24.65
CA GLN A 144 -7.05 5.16 25.75
C GLN A 144 -6.98 3.83 26.48
N GLN A 145 -7.01 3.87 27.81
CA GLN A 145 -7.06 2.67 28.63
C GLN A 145 -8.47 2.06 28.56
N ALA A 146 -8.54 0.74 28.49
CA ALA A 146 -9.80 0.03 28.53
C ALA A 146 -10.32 -0.06 29.97
N ASP A 147 -11.61 0.23 30.17
CA ASP A 147 -12.27 0.09 31.47
C ASP A 147 -12.24 -1.36 31.99
N LYS A 148 -12.28 -2.33 31.07
CA LYS A 148 -12.24 -3.77 31.36
C LYS A 148 -11.40 -4.48 30.31
N LEU A 149 -10.55 -5.42 30.77
CA LEU A 149 -9.72 -6.29 29.93
C LEU A 149 -10.52 -7.44 29.27
N THR A 150 -11.71 -7.13 28.77
CA THR A 150 -12.66 -8.15 28.28
C THR A 150 -12.12 -8.90 27.07
N GLN A 151 -11.37 -8.22 26.20
CA GLN A 151 -10.88 -8.80 24.95
C GLN A 151 -9.68 -9.69 25.21
N LEU A 152 -8.81 -9.29 26.15
CA LEU A 152 -7.73 -10.12 26.63
C LEU A 152 -8.26 -11.37 27.36
N ARG A 153 -9.29 -11.22 28.19
CA ARG A 153 -9.91 -12.37 28.91
C ARG A 153 -10.67 -13.34 28.02
N ARG A 154 -11.02 -12.94 26.81
CA ARG A 154 -11.72 -13.78 25.82
C ARG A 154 -10.82 -14.14 24.65
N LEU A 155 -9.51 -13.99 24.80
CA LEU A 155 -8.55 -14.23 23.73
C LEU A 155 -8.57 -15.71 23.31
N ALA A 156 -8.73 -15.94 22.01
CA ALA A 156 -8.92 -17.24 21.38
C ALA A 156 -10.15 -18.03 21.86
N CYS A 157 -11.00 -17.46 22.72
CA CYS A 157 -12.18 -18.14 23.26
C CYS A 157 -13.03 -18.70 22.12
N SER A 158 -13.46 -19.96 22.26
CA SER A 158 -14.26 -20.67 21.25
C SER A 158 -13.53 -21.03 19.95
N VAL A 159 -12.22 -20.81 19.81
CA VAL A 159 -11.44 -21.35 18.69
C VAL A 159 -11.50 -22.88 18.67
N SER A 160 -11.61 -23.51 19.85
CA SER A 160 -11.79 -24.96 20.02
C SER A 160 -13.17 -25.46 19.57
N GLN A 161 -14.19 -24.59 19.50
CA GLN A 161 -15.59 -24.93 19.26
C GLN A 161 -16.17 -24.05 18.15
N ARG A 162 -16.00 -24.47 16.89
CA ARG A 162 -16.53 -23.74 15.73
C ARG A 162 -17.50 -24.60 14.95
N ASP A 163 -18.63 -24.02 14.58
CA ASP A 163 -19.70 -24.66 13.81
C ASP A 163 -20.22 -25.98 14.43
N ASN A 164 -20.30 -26.02 15.77
CA ASN A 164 -20.67 -27.20 16.60
C ASN A 164 -19.73 -28.40 16.47
N THR A 165 -18.54 -28.21 15.89
CA THR A 165 -17.49 -29.22 15.80
C THR A 165 -16.27 -28.79 16.60
N THR A 166 -15.75 -29.72 17.41
CA THR A 166 -14.51 -29.48 18.15
C THR A 166 -13.33 -29.54 17.21
N ALA A 167 -12.50 -28.48 17.18
CA ALA A 167 -11.29 -28.45 16.38
C ALA A 167 -10.20 -29.32 17.02
N THR A 168 -9.40 -30.00 16.19
CA THR A 168 -8.17 -30.66 16.65
C THR A 168 -6.97 -29.73 16.50
N PHE A 169 -5.96 -29.94 17.32
CA PHE A 169 -4.72 -29.16 17.28
C PHE A 169 -3.55 -30.11 17.02
N ASP A 170 -2.83 -29.88 15.93
CA ASP A 170 -1.59 -30.59 15.61
C ASP A 170 -0.41 -29.64 15.79
N PHE A 171 0.47 -29.95 16.72
CA PHE A 171 1.71 -29.23 16.96
C PHE A 171 2.91 -30.18 17.01
N SER A 172 2.75 -31.38 16.44
CA SER A 172 3.80 -32.42 16.42
C SER A 172 5.05 -31.99 15.65
N ALA A 173 4.90 -31.08 14.67
CA ALA A 173 6.00 -30.51 13.90
C ALA A 173 6.82 -29.45 14.65
N CYS A 174 6.35 -28.98 15.81
CA CYS A 174 7.04 -27.99 16.62
C CYS A 174 8.14 -28.63 17.48
N SER A 175 9.13 -27.83 17.90
CA SER A 175 10.10 -28.24 18.93
C SER A 175 9.41 -28.55 20.26
N LEU A 176 10.01 -29.39 21.12
CA LEU A 176 9.43 -29.79 22.41
C LEU A 176 9.02 -28.60 23.30
N GLU A 177 9.81 -27.52 23.31
CA GLU A 177 9.50 -26.28 24.03
C GLU A 177 8.19 -25.64 23.53
N TRP A 178 8.05 -25.54 22.22
CA TRP A 178 6.83 -25.02 21.58
C TRP A 178 5.63 -25.97 21.73
N GLN A 179 5.84 -27.29 21.73
CA GLN A 179 4.76 -28.25 22.02
C GLN A 179 4.19 -28.04 23.43
N ASN A 180 5.05 -27.86 24.43
CA ASN A 180 4.64 -27.57 25.81
C ASN A 180 3.91 -26.22 25.91
N THR A 181 4.43 -25.19 25.23
CA THR A 181 3.83 -23.84 25.19
C THR A 181 2.45 -23.87 24.55
N VAL A 182 2.30 -24.55 23.41
CA VAL A 182 1.03 -24.67 22.69
C VAL A 182 0.02 -25.47 23.51
N ALA A 183 0.43 -26.59 24.12
CA ALA A 183 -0.43 -27.36 25.02
C ALA A 183 -0.92 -26.52 26.21
N GLN A 184 -0.03 -25.71 26.82
CA GLN A 184 -0.39 -24.79 27.89
C GLN A 184 -1.39 -23.72 27.42
N ALA A 185 -1.21 -23.15 26.24
CA ALA A 185 -2.14 -22.17 25.67
C ALA A 185 -3.51 -22.78 25.40
N ILE A 186 -3.56 -23.95 24.74
CA ILE A 186 -4.81 -24.64 24.40
C ILE A 186 -5.63 -24.97 25.66
N SER A 187 -4.97 -25.38 26.74
CA SER A 187 -5.64 -25.68 28.01
C SER A 187 -6.40 -24.49 28.63
N GLN A 188 -6.16 -23.28 28.15
CA GLN A 188 -6.70 -22.03 28.71
C GLN A 188 -7.67 -21.29 27.78
N ILE A 189 -7.87 -21.75 26.54
CA ILE A 189 -8.64 -21.05 25.50
C ILE A 189 -10.07 -20.72 25.95
N ASP A 190 -10.78 -21.66 26.60
CA ASP A 190 -12.20 -21.48 26.94
C ASP A 190 -12.44 -21.01 28.39
N ASP A 191 -11.40 -20.94 29.21
CA ASP A 191 -11.48 -20.55 30.62
C ASP A 191 -10.20 -19.82 31.05
N LEU A 192 -9.93 -18.67 30.43
CA LEU A 192 -8.76 -17.85 30.74
C LEU A 192 -8.90 -17.21 32.14
N LYS A 193 -8.45 -17.93 33.17
CA LYS A 193 -8.55 -17.51 34.58
C LYS A 193 -7.62 -16.36 34.92
N THR A 194 -6.48 -16.26 34.24
CA THR A 194 -5.46 -15.24 34.46
C THR A 194 -4.95 -14.67 33.15
N THR A 195 -4.75 -13.36 33.14
CA THR A 195 -4.14 -12.60 32.04
C THR A 195 -2.61 -12.50 32.19
N GLN A 196 -2.06 -12.90 33.33
CA GLN A 196 -0.63 -12.94 33.61
C GLN A 196 -0.03 -14.27 33.14
N LEU A 197 0.23 -14.36 31.84
CA LEU A 197 0.77 -15.55 31.20
C LEU A 197 2.23 -15.33 30.78
N PRO A 198 3.01 -16.40 30.58
CA PRO A 198 4.28 -16.29 29.88
C PRO A 198 4.08 -15.71 28.47
N SER A 199 5.00 -14.87 27.99
CA SER A 199 4.89 -14.25 26.66
C SER A 199 4.75 -15.25 25.50
N PRO A 200 5.39 -16.45 25.50
CA PRO A 200 5.16 -17.44 24.45
C PRO A 200 3.72 -17.96 24.42
N VAL A 201 3.11 -18.16 25.59
CA VAL A 201 1.72 -18.63 25.72
C VAL A 201 0.75 -17.56 25.22
N MET A 202 0.97 -16.30 25.60
CA MET A 202 0.19 -15.17 25.11
C MET A 202 0.32 -15.00 23.59
N ALA A 203 1.51 -15.24 23.03
CA ALA A 203 1.74 -15.20 21.59
C ALA A 203 0.93 -16.30 20.87
N VAL A 204 0.86 -17.52 21.41
CA VAL A 204 0.04 -18.61 20.85
C VAL A 204 -1.45 -18.25 20.87
N LEU A 205 -1.97 -17.77 22.00
CA LEU A 205 -3.38 -17.36 22.10
C LEU A 205 -3.70 -16.22 21.12
N THR A 206 -2.79 -15.26 20.98
CA THR A 206 -2.93 -14.16 20.03
C THR A 206 -2.90 -14.66 18.58
N ALA A 207 -1.98 -15.57 18.24
CA ALA A 207 -1.90 -16.16 16.91
C ALA A 207 -3.18 -16.92 16.55
N LEU A 208 -3.72 -17.70 17.49
CA LEU A 208 -5.01 -18.39 17.32
C LEU A 208 -6.16 -17.40 17.12
N GLU A 209 -6.21 -16.32 17.90
CA GLU A 209 -7.20 -15.27 17.71
C GLU A 209 -7.12 -14.71 16.29
N MET A 210 -5.93 -14.28 15.86
CA MET A 210 -5.77 -13.60 14.57
C MET A 210 -5.97 -14.51 13.36
N LYS A 211 -5.61 -15.80 13.46
CA LYS A 211 -5.62 -16.75 12.34
C LYS A 211 -6.87 -17.64 12.32
N CYS A 212 -7.51 -17.86 13.47
CA CYS A 212 -8.61 -18.80 13.63
C CYS A 212 -9.93 -18.15 14.05
N THR A 213 -10.01 -16.82 14.17
CA THR A 213 -11.29 -16.12 14.35
C THR A 213 -11.61 -15.23 13.16
N ARG A 214 -12.84 -14.71 13.12
CA ARG A 214 -13.29 -13.80 12.05
C ARG A 214 -12.83 -12.35 12.27
N TYR A 215 -12.20 -12.07 13.41
CA TYR A 215 -11.81 -10.71 13.78
C TYR A 215 -10.46 -10.36 13.13
N LYS A 216 -10.51 -9.53 12.09
CA LYS A 216 -9.32 -9.14 11.32
C LYS A 216 -8.51 -8.01 11.99
N GLU A 217 -9.14 -7.20 12.82
CA GLU A 217 -8.53 -6.04 13.47
C GLU A 217 -8.63 -6.18 14.99
N ARG A 218 -7.48 -6.26 15.67
CA ARG A 218 -7.38 -6.51 17.12
C ARG A 218 -6.35 -5.62 17.80
N GLU A 219 -6.32 -4.35 17.41
CA GLU A 219 -5.49 -3.34 18.09
C GLU A 219 -5.83 -3.23 19.59
N ASP A 220 -7.12 -3.41 19.93
CA ASP A 220 -7.65 -3.43 21.28
C ASP A 220 -7.02 -4.51 22.18
N VAL A 221 -6.63 -5.66 21.61
CA VAL A 221 -5.94 -6.73 22.34
C VAL A 221 -4.53 -6.30 22.69
N MET A 222 -3.79 -5.70 21.74
CA MET A 222 -2.45 -5.18 22.01
C MET A 222 -2.51 -4.12 23.12
N ASP A 223 -3.47 -3.20 23.04
CA ASP A 223 -3.68 -2.16 24.05
C ASP A 223 -3.92 -2.78 25.44
N GLN A 224 -4.73 -3.84 25.53
CA GLN A 224 -4.99 -4.54 26.80
C GLN A 224 -3.81 -5.39 27.30
N ILE A 225 -3.03 -6.00 26.40
CA ILE A 225 -1.79 -6.72 26.76
C ILE A 225 -0.80 -5.75 27.41
N ILE A 226 -0.65 -4.55 26.84
CA ILE A 226 0.25 -3.52 27.36
C ILE A 226 -0.29 -2.92 28.67
N GLN A 227 -1.60 -2.69 28.76
CA GLN A 227 -2.24 -2.17 29.98
C GLN A 227 -2.02 -3.11 31.17
N GLU A 228 -2.05 -4.42 30.96
CA GLU A 228 -1.90 -5.43 32.02
C GLU A 228 -0.43 -5.79 32.30
N GLY A 229 0.36 -6.07 31.25
CA GLY A 229 1.71 -6.63 31.37
C GLY A 229 2.85 -5.63 31.12
N GLY A 230 2.53 -4.43 30.63
CA GLY A 230 3.51 -3.43 30.26
C GLY A 230 4.11 -3.63 28.86
N LEU A 231 4.79 -2.58 28.37
CA LEU A 231 5.32 -2.53 27.02
C LEU A 231 6.47 -3.54 26.78
N GLU A 232 7.34 -3.75 27.78
CA GLU A 232 8.43 -4.73 27.67
C GLU A 232 7.90 -6.15 27.47
N TYR A 233 6.82 -6.51 28.18
CA TYR A 233 6.17 -7.81 28.04
C TYR A 233 5.49 -7.95 26.68
N ALA A 234 4.75 -6.94 26.22
CA ALA A 234 4.13 -6.97 24.89
C ALA A 234 5.16 -7.07 23.75
N THR A 235 6.34 -6.47 23.95
CA THR A 235 7.48 -6.61 23.04
C THR A 235 7.93 -8.07 22.96
N ASP A 236 8.06 -8.74 24.12
CA ASP A 236 8.37 -10.18 24.15
C ASP A 236 7.29 -11.00 23.46
N VAL A 237 6.00 -10.67 23.64
CA VAL A 237 4.89 -11.36 22.94
C VAL A 237 5.03 -11.26 21.43
N ILE A 238 5.36 -10.08 20.88
CA ILE A 238 5.58 -9.91 19.43
C ILE A 238 6.78 -10.74 18.95
N ILE A 239 7.89 -10.75 19.70
CA ILE A 239 9.06 -11.57 19.35
C ILE A 239 8.70 -13.06 19.27
N HIS A 240 7.96 -13.57 20.26
CA HIS A 240 7.51 -14.96 20.27
C HIS A 240 6.50 -15.25 19.16
N LEU A 241 5.61 -14.30 18.85
CA LEU A 241 4.65 -14.41 17.74
C LEU A 241 5.36 -14.62 16.40
N GLN A 242 6.52 -13.98 16.21
CA GLN A 242 7.31 -14.17 15.00
C GLN A 242 7.90 -15.58 14.86
N GLN A 243 7.93 -16.39 15.93
CA GLN A 243 8.48 -17.73 15.93
C GLN A 243 7.45 -18.85 15.71
N ILE A 244 6.16 -18.52 15.62
CA ILE A 244 5.08 -19.49 15.39
C ILE A 244 4.31 -19.22 14.11
N SER A 245 3.92 -20.29 13.42
CA SER A 245 3.00 -20.23 12.28
C SER A 245 1.81 -21.15 12.53
N ILE A 246 0.63 -20.72 12.11
CA ILE A 246 -0.62 -21.47 12.26
C ILE A 246 -1.30 -21.53 10.90
N GLU A 247 -1.68 -22.73 10.51
CA GLU A 247 -2.52 -23.00 9.35
C GLU A 247 -3.79 -23.70 9.80
N TRP A 248 -4.90 -23.43 9.11
CA TRP A 248 -6.16 -24.10 9.38
C TRP A 248 -6.57 -24.93 8.18
N ASP A 249 -6.57 -26.24 8.39
CA ASP A 249 -7.26 -27.18 7.51
C ASP A 249 -8.76 -27.17 7.84
N TYR A 250 -9.50 -26.37 7.08
CA TYR A 250 -10.96 -26.26 7.20
C TYR A 250 -11.69 -27.56 6.86
N VAL A 251 -11.09 -28.45 6.05
CA VAL A 251 -11.75 -29.70 5.63
C VAL A 251 -11.78 -30.69 6.78
N ASN A 252 -10.66 -30.82 7.48
CA ASN A 252 -10.53 -31.74 8.63
C ASN A 252 -10.83 -31.06 9.97
N ASN A 253 -11.17 -29.76 9.97
CA ASN A 253 -11.29 -28.92 11.15
C ASN A 253 -10.07 -29.04 12.09
N ASN A 254 -8.88 -29.02 11.50
CA ASN A 254 -7.61 -29.21 12.20
C ASN A 254 -6.76 -27.94 12.13
N ILE A 255 -6.28 -27.47 13.27
CA ILE A 255 -5.39 -26.32 13.40
C ILE A 255 -3.96 -26.84 13.55
N VAL A 256 -3.12 -26.52 12.58
CA VAL A 256 -1.74 -27.01 12.50
C VAL A 256 -0.77 -25.91 12.88
N PHE A 257 0.06 -26.18 13.89
CA PHE A 257 1.18 -25.34 14.27
C PHE A 257 2.44 -25.81 13.55
N LEU A 258 3.08 -24.88 12.85
CA LEU A 258 4.27 -25.11 12.06
C LEU A 258 5.46 -24.36 12.62
N SER A 259 6.65 -24.91 12.38
CA SER A 259 7.90 -24.16 12.56
C SER A 259 7.87 -22.94 11.63
N SER A 260 8.08 -21.74 12.19
CA SER A 260 8.01 -20.46 11.47
C SER A 260 9.10 -20.25 10.40
N GLY A 261 10.05 -21.19 10.28
CA GLY A 261 11.15 -21.12 9.32
C GLY A 261 10.72 -21.20 7.85
N ILE A 262 9.50 -21.66 7.57
CA ILE A 262 8.96 -21.77 6.20
C ILE A 262 8.02 -20.59 5.94
N SER A 263 8.27 -19.85 4.87
CA SER A 263 7.34 -18.82 4.39
C SER A 263 6.08 -19.49 3.85
N PRO A 264 4.87 -19.00 4.17
CA PRO A 264 3.66 -19.51 3.54
C PRO A 264 3.67 -19.27 2.03
N ASP A 265 2.91 -20.09 1.30
CA ASP A 265 2.72 -19.98 -0.15
C ASP A 265 1.81 -18.80 -0.56
N TYR A 266 1.18 -18.15 0.42
CA TYR A 266 0.35 -16.96 0.25
C TYR A 266 1.05 -15.71 0.78
N LEU A 267 0.61 -14.54 0.33
CA LEU A 267 1.14 -13.26 0.81
C LEU A 267 0.59 -12.94 2.19
N GLN A 268 1.50 -12.86 3.16
CA GLN A 268 1.17 -12.48 4.52
C GLN A 268 1.37 -10.98 4.70
N GLN A 269 0.28 -10.27 4.91
CA GLN A 269 0.31 -8.89 5.39
C GLN A 269 0.51 -8.86 6.91
N TYR A 270 1.14 -7.79 7.39
CA TYR A 270 1.23 -7.53 8.83
C TYR A 270 -0.12 -7.11 9.36
N SER A 271 -0.51 -7.71 10.48
CA SER A 271 -1.79 -7.39 11.10
C SER A 271 -1.77 -6.02 11.79
N SER A 272 -2.94 -5.42 11.96
CA SER A 272 -3.07 -4.22 12.80
C SER A 272 -2.65 -4.49 14.25
N PHE A 273 -2.83 -5.72 14.76
CA PHE A 273 -2.32 -6.12 16.09
C PHE A 273 -0.80 -5.98 16.19
N GLU A 274 -0.05 -6.54 15.24
CA GLU A 274 1.42 -6.46 15.25
C GLU A 274 1.90 -5.03 15.11
N LEU A 275 1.33 -4.29 14.17
CA LEU A 275 1.68 -2.89 13.91
C LEU A 275 1.25 -1.97 15.05
N ARG A 276 0.26 -2.35 15.86
CA ARG A 276 -0.17 -1.57 17.04
C ARG A 276 0.96 -1.45 18.06
N LEU A 277 1.92 -2.37 18.13
CA LEU A 277 3.09 -2.20 19.02
C LEU A 277 3.88 -0.93 18.67
N ARG A 278 4.00 -0.57 17.39
CA ARG A 278 4.68 0.67 16.93
C ARG A 278 4.06 1.92 17.55
N LYS A 279 2.72 1.95 17.68
CA LYS A 279 1.99 3.04 18.35
C LYS A 279 2.47 3.24 19.78
N HIS A 280 2.55 2.17 20.55
CA HIS A 280 2.97 2.23 21.95
C HIS A 280 4.45 2.56 22.10
N LEU A 281 5.31 2.03 21.23
CA LEU A 281 6.74 2.39 21.18
C LEU A 281 6.92 3.88 20.89
N SER A 282 6.09 4.46 20.01
CA SER A 282 6.16 5.89 19.69
C SER A 282 5.82 6.81 20.87
N LEU A 283 4.96 6.34 21.79
CA LEU A 283 4.50 7.08 22.97
C LEU A 283 5.35 6.82 24.22
N ALA A 284 6.23 5.80 24.19
CA ALA A 284 7.00 5.39 25.36
C ALA A 284 8.08 6.41 25.75
N GLU A 285 8.35 6.53 27.05
CA GLU A 285 9.52 7.26 27.53
C GLU A 285 10.81 6.67 26.97
N GLU A 286 11.83 7.52 26.79
CA GLU A 286 13.08 7.17 26.13
C GLU A 286 13.75 5.91 26.71
N SER A 287 13.86 5.81 28.04
CA SER A 287 14.49 4.64 28.68
C SER A 287 13.73 3.34 28.44
N LEU A 288 12.40 3.40 28.41
CA LEU A 288 11.56 2.23 28.16
C LEU A 288 11.62 1.84 26.68
N TRP A 289 11.56 2.82 25.78
CA TRP A 289 11.71 2.60 24.35
C TRP A 289 13.05 1.94 24.01
N GLN A 290 14.17 2.43 24.56
CA GLN A 290 15.50 1.85 24.34
C GLN A 290 15.57 0.37 24.74
N LYS A 291 14.97 -0.02 25.88
CA LYS A 291 14.90 -1.42 26.31
C LYS A 291 14.13 -2.29 25.32
N CYS A 292 12.94 -1.83 24.91
CA CYS A 292 12.12 -2.56 23.94
C CYS A 292 12.82 -2.67 22.57
N ALA A 293 13.41 -1.57 22.09
CA ALA A 293 14.19 -1.55 20.85
C ALA A 293 15.35 -2.55 20.91
N GLN A 294 16.11 -2.57 22.02
CA GLN A 294 17.21 -3.51 22.20
C GLN A 294 16.75 -4.98 22.17
N LYS A 295 15.60 -5.30 22.79
CA LYS A 295 15.01 -6.65 22.73
C LYS A 295 14.65 -7.05 21.30
N LEU A 296 13.97 -6.16 20.57
CA LEU A 296 13.57 -6.38 19.19
C LEU A 296 14.79 -6.61 18.28
N ILE A 297 15.82 -5.75 18.39
CA ILE A 297 17.06 -5.85 17.62
C ILE A 297 17.79 -7.16 17.93
N ALA A 298 17.93 -7.50 19.21
CA ALA A 298 18.59 -8.74 19.63
C ALA A 298 17.85 -10.00 19.13
N ALA A 299 16.54 -9.91 18.91
CA ALA A 299 15.74 -11.02 18.40
C ALA A 299 15.86 -11.23 16.88
N VAL A 300 16.26 -10.21 16.10
CA VAL A 300 16.30 -10.28 14.61
C VAL A 300 17.02 -11.53 14.08
N PRO A 301 18.21 -11.93 14.57
CA PRO A 301 18.91 -13.11 14.05
C PRO A 301 18.18 -14.44 14.31
N HIS A 302 17.27 -14.45 15.29
CA HIS A 302 16.50 -15.63 15.70
C HIS A 302 15.10 -15.67 15.06
N ILE A 303 14.68 -14.59 14.40
CA ILE A 303 13.42 -14.50 13.66
C ILE A 303 13.63 -15.04 12.23
N PRO A 304 12.70 -15.85 11.68
CA PRO A 304 12.76 -16.28 10.29
C PRO A 304 12.96 -15.13 9.32
N GLU A 305 13.86 -15.30 8.35
CA GLU A 305 14.30 -14.25 7.41
C GLU A 305 13.14 -13.46 6.79
N TRP A 306 12.06 -14.15 6.42
CA TRP A 306 10.89 -13.54 5.78
C TRP A 306 10.02 -12.69 6.74
N ARG A 307 10.15 -12.84 8.06
CA ARG A 307 9.44 -12.05 9.09
C ARG A 307 10.26 -10.90 9.65
N GLN A 308 11.58 -10.91 9.47
CA GLN A 308 12.49 -9.87 9.96
C GLN A 308 12.09 -8.42 9.57
N PRO A 309 11.51 -8.14 8.38
CA PRO A 309 11.10 -6.78 8.02
C PRO A 309 10.10 -6.13 8.99
N LEU A 310 9.29 -6.91 9.73
CA LEU A 310 8.41 -6.38 10.77
C LEU A 310 9.19 -5.59 11.82
N ILE A 311 10.36 -6.09 12.24
CA ILE A 311 11.15 -5.45 13.29
C ILE A 311 11.62 -4.05 12.86
N ALA A 312 12.04 -3.92 11.59
CA ALA A 312 12.34 -2.62 11.02
C ALA A 312 11.11 -1.70 10.98
N LEU A 313 9.94 -2.23 10.61
CA LEU A 313 8.68 -1.46 10.63
C LEU A 313 8.27 -1.00 12.02
N LEU A 314 8.58 -1.74 13.08
CA LEU A 314 8.24 -1.36 14.45
C LEU A 314 9.16 -0.27 15.02
N LEU A 315 10.34 -0.07 14.42
CA LEU A 315 11.38 0.85 14.88
C LEU A 315 11.82 1.81 13.76
N PRO A 316 10.94 2.70 13.26
CA PRO A 316 11.27 3.61 12.17
C PRO A 316 12.40 4.59 12.53
N GLU A 317 12.67 4.82 13.81
CA GLU A 317 13.80 5.63 14.29
C GLU A 317 15.16 4.98 14.07
N LYS A 318 15.19 3.69 13.72
CA LYS A 318 16.41 2.90 13.53
C LYS A 318 16.47 2.29 12.11
N PRO A 319 16.59 3.11 11.06
CA PRO A 319 16.63 2.63 9.68
C PRO A 319 17.80 1.68 9.40
N GLU A 320 18.86 1.72 10.21
CA GLU A 320 19.99 0.79 10.15
C GLU A 320 19.55 -0.69 10.21
N ILE A 321 18.47 -1.00 10.92
CA ILE A 321 17.92 -2.37 11.01
C ILE A 321 17.43 -2.82 9.63
N ALA A 322 16.70 -1.95 8.92
CA ALA A 322 16.25 -2.24 7.56
C ALA A 322 17.43 -2.43 6.62
N HIS A 323 18.48 -1.63 6.80
CA HIS A 323 19.69 -1.69 5.98
C HIS A 323 20.45 -3.00 6.16
N GLU A 324 20.67 -3.41 7.42
CA GLU A 324 21.35 -4.66 7.74
C GLU A 324 20.60 -5.90 7.23
N ILE A 325 19.26 -5.92 7.39
CA ILE A 325 18.41 -6.99 6.85
C ILE A 325 18.53 -7.03 5.32
N ALA A 326 18.43 -5.89 4.65
CA ALA A 326 18.53 -5.80 3.20
C ALA A 326 19.90 -6.27 2.71
N GLN A 327 20.99 -5.76 3.30
CA GLN A 327 22.36 -6.14 2.92
C GLN A 327 22.61 -7.64 3.06
N ARG A 328 22.05 -8.27 4.10
CA ARG A 328 22.21 -9.71 4.34
C ARG A 328 21.36 -10.57 3.42
N LEU A 329 20.13 -10.16 3.09
CA LEU A 329 19.16 -11.04 2.44
C LEU A 329 18.95 -10.77 0.95
N LEU A 330 19.27 -9.56 0.46
CA LEU A 330 19.12 -9.23 -0.96
C LEU A 330 20.00 -10.13 -1.82
N GLY A 331 19.37 -10.82 -2.79
CA GLY A 331 20.05 -11.64 -3.78
C GLY A 331 20.42 -13.07 -3.35
N GLN A 332 20.31 -13.41 -2.07
CA GLN A 332 20.60 -14.77 -1.58
C GLN A 332 19.41 -15.72 -1.72
N LYS A 333 18.22 -15.23 -1.38
CA LYS A 333 16.93 -15.93 -1.54
C LYS A 333 15.88 -14.89 -1.95
N LYS A 334 15.04 -15.18 -2.93
CA LYS A 334 13.96 -14.25 -3.32
C LYS A 334 12.88 -14.27 -2.25
N LEU A 335 12.91 -13.29 -1.35
CA LEU A 335 11.95 -13.10 -0.26
C LEU A 335 11.06 -11.90 -0.58
N PRO A 336 9.82 -12.11 -1.05
CA PRO A 336 8.86 -11.03 -1.33
C PRO A 336 8.70 -10.01 -0.20
N SER A 337 8.77 -10.45 1.06
CA SER A 337 8.57 -9.58 2.22
C SER A 337 9.66 -8.53 2.41
N LEU A 338 10.81 -8.64 1.73
CA LEU A 338 11.83 -7.59 1.75
C LEU A 338 11.32 -6.28 1.17
N GLU A 339 10.26 -6.30 0.34
CA GLU A 339 9.61 -5.09 -0.16
C GLU A 339 9.20 -4.12 0.97
N TRP A 340 8.76 -4.65 2.12
CA TRP A 340 8.35 -3.86 3.29
C TRP A 340 9.45 -2.95 3.83
N LEU A 341 10.73 -3.28 3.59
CA LEU A 341 11.87 -2.46 4.01
C LEU A 341 11.87 -1.08 3.33
N LYS A 342 11.18 -0.91 2.20
CA LYS A 342 11.04 0.39 1.50
C LYS A 342 10.36 1.47 2.36
N ILE A 343 9.57 1.09 3.35
CA ILE A 343 8.88 2.03 4.25
C ILE A 343 9.88 2.72 5.20
N VAL A 344 10.96 2.03 5.58
CA VAL A 344 11.88 2.49 6.66
C VAL A 344 13.29 2.77 6.15
N ALA A 345 13.78 2.04 5.15
CA ALA A 345 15.13 2.21 4.63
C ALA A 345 15.35 3.62 4.05
N THR A 346 16.40 4.30 4.50
CA THR A 346 16.82 5.63 4.02
C THR A 346 18.03 5.63 3.07
N ASP A 347 18.82 4.55 3.01
CA ASP A 347 20.01 4.46 2.17
C ASP A 347 19.64 4.28 0.69
N GLU A 348 20.18 5.14 -0.17
CA GLU A 348 19.83 5.20 -1.60
C GLU A 348 20.24 3.92 -2.35
N HIS A 349 21.38 3.32 -2.02
CA HIS A 349 21.86 2.09 -2.68
C HIS A 349 21.00 0.89 -2.32
N ILE A 350 20.58 0.81 -1.06
CA ILE A 350 19.66 -0.22 -0.58
C ILE A 350 18.28 -0.05 -1.22
N LEU A 351 17.77 1.17 -1.29
CA LEU A 351 16.48 1.46 -1.94
C LEU A 351 16.49 1.13 -3.44
N ALA A 352 17.56 1.49 -4.15
CA ALA A 352 17.74 1.10 -5.55
C ALA A 352 17.76 -0.43 -5.74
N SER A 353 18.33 -1.16 -4.77
CA SER A 353 18.32 -2.62 -4.79
C SER A 353 16.92 -3.20 -4.49
N LEU A 354 16.18 -2.57 -3.58
CA LEU A 354 14.81 -2.92 -3.22
C LEU A 354 13.79 -2.58 -4.30
N GLU A 355 14.07 -1.65 -5.21
CA GLU A 355 13.16 -1.25 -6.30
C GLU A 355 12.61 -2.45 -7.09
N LYS A 356 13.47 -3.46 -7.29
CA LYS A 356 13.16 -4.73 -7.97
C LYS A 356 12.09 -5.57 -7.26
N TYR A 357 11.80 -5.28 -5.99
CA TYR A 357 10.76 -5.91 -5.18
C TYR A 357 9.53 -5.01 -5.18
N HIS A 358 8.65 -5.17 -6.16
CA HIS A 358 7.33 -4.51 -6.21
C HIS A 358 6.21 -5.50 -6.53
N GLU A 359 6.55 -6.77 -6.70
CA GLU A 359 5.63 -7.87 -6.93
C GLU A 359 6.07 -9.04 -6.04
N PRO A 360 5.14 -9.77 -5.43
CA PRO A 360 3.69 -9.67 -5.63
C PRO A 360 2.94 -8.82 -4.57
N TYR A 361 3.62 -8.20 -3.60
CA TYR A 361 2.92 -7.40 -2.58
C TYR A 361 2.40 -6.07 -3.13
N ALA A 362 3.19 -5.43 -3.99
CA ALA A 362 2.92 -4.11 -4.50
C ALA A 362 2.57 -3.11 -3.38
N ILE A 363 3.38 -3.02 -2.33
CA ILE A 363 2.95 -2.44 -1.03
C ILE A 363 2.35 -1.03 -1.16
N PHE A 364 2.90 -0.16 -2.00
CA PHE A 364 2.39 1.22 -2.15
C PHE A 364 1.13 1.31 -3.01
N ASP A 365 0.72 0.21 -3.63
CA ASP A 365 -0.47 0.07 -4.46
C ASP A 365 -1.47 -0.97 -3.92
N ASP A 366 -1.25 -1.46 -2.69
CA ASP A 366 -2.23 -2.34 -2.04
C ASP A 366 -3.58 -1.63 -1.88
N TYR A 367 -4.66 -2.32 -2.26
CA TYR A 367 -6.02 -1.78 -2.25
C TYR A 367 -6.47 -1.26 -0.87
N TYR A 368 -6.07 -1.95 0.19
CA TYR A 368 -6.57 -1.69 1.54
C TYR A 368 -5.68 -0.68 2.28
N CYS A 369 -4.37 -0.83 2.17
CA CYS A 369 -3.40 -0.14 3.01
C CYS A 369 -2.32 0.63 2.22
N GLY A 370 -2.28 0.52 0.89
CA GLY A 370 -1.25 1.17 0.07
C GLY A 370 -1.17 2.68 0.27
N ALA A 371 -2.33 3.33 0.45
CA ALA A 371 -2.39 4.75 0.78
C ALA A 371 -1.78 5.07 2.15
N ILE A 372 -2.03 4.21 3.17
CA ILE A 372 -1.48 4.35 4.53
C ILE A 372 0.05 4.21 4.47
N TRP A 373 0.58 3.22 3.75
CA TRP A 373 2.02 3.00 3.61
C TRP A 373 2.71 4.16 2.88
N SER A 374 2.09 4.65 1.81
CA SER A 374 2.59 5.78 1.04
C SER A 374 2.64 7.06 1.87
N ALA A 375 1.54 7.37 2.57
CA ALA A 375 1.47 8.53 3.44
C ALA A 375 2.44 8.42 4.63
N THR A 376 2.59 7.23 5.20
CA THR A 376 3.54 6.96 6.30
C THR A 376 4.96 7.32 5.88
N VAL A 377 5.46 6.77 4.76
CA VAL A 377 6.84 7.03 4.33
C VAL A 377 7.06 8.49 3.93
N LEU A 378 6.05 9.15 3.35
CA LEU A 378 6.10 10.57 2.98
C LEU A 378 6.06 11.51 4.19
N GLN A 379 5.29 11.18 5.22
CA GLN A 379 5.29 11.94 6.47
C GLN A 379 6.63 11.80 7.20
N GLU A 380 7.22 10.60 7.20
CA GLU A 380 8.44 10.30 7.95
C GLU A 380 9.71 10.79 7.23
N GLN A 381 9.73 10.72 5.91
CA GLN A 381 10.94 10.93 5.11
C GLN A 381 10.80 12.02 4.06
N GLY A 382 9.65 12.71 4.03
CA GLY A 382 9.40 13.84 3.14
C GLY A 382 9.46 13.46 1.66
N VAL A 383 9.79 14.45 0.84
CA VAL A 383 9.88 14.29 -0.63
C VAL A 383 11.02 13.36 -1.08
N ALA A 384 11.99 13.05 -0.20
CA ALA A 384 13.03 12.07 -0.49
C ALA A 384 12.47 10.65 -0.70
N ALA A 385 11.24 10.38 -0.24
CA ALA A 385 10.56 9.11 -0.49
C ALA A 385 10.00 8.99 -1.92
N LEU A 386 9.84 10.09 -2.66
CA LEU A 386 9.13 10.10 -3.93
C LEU A 386 9.66 9.09 -4.98
N PRO A 387 10.98 8.87 -5.13
CA PRO A 387 11.50 7.88 -6.08
C PRO A 387 10.97 6.46 -5.84
N ARG A 388 10.61 6.11 -4.60
CA ARG A 388 10.14 4.76 -4.23
C ARG A 388 8.82 4.39 -4.90
N PHE A 389 8.02 5.38 -5.31
CA PHE A 389 6.70 5.19 -5.89
C PHE A 389 6.71 4.99 -7.41
N ALA A 390 7.85 5.22 -8.07
CA ALA A 390 7.94 5.13 -9.53
C ALA A 390 7.44 3.79 -10.11
N PRO A 391 7.69 2.61 -9.48
CA PRO A 391 7.15 1.34 -9.97
C PRO A 391 5.62 1.20 -9.83
N TYR A 392 4.98 2.01 -8.97
CA TYR A 392 3.59 1.84 -8.53
C TYR A 392 2.65 2.88 -9.14
N VAL A 393 3.17 4.03 -9.60
CA VAL A 393 2.39 5.20 -10.03
C VAL A 393 1.45 4.95 -11.21
N ALA A 394 1.67 3.89 -12.01
CA ALA A 394 0.75 3.53 -13.08
C ALA A 394 -0.62 3.07 -12.57
N SER A 395 -0.70 2.62 -11.32
CA SER A 395 -1.92 2.11 -10.72
C SER A 395 -2.68 3.18 -9.94
N ASP A 396 -3.92 2.85 -9.60
CA ASP A 396 -4.88 3.80 -9.06
C ASP A 396 -4.51 4.30 -7.66
N TYR A 397 -4.13 3.40 -6.75
CA TYR A 397 -4.01 3.71 -5.34
C TYR A 397 -2.77 4.53 -5.03
N CYS A 398 -1.63 4.18 -5.63
CA CYS A 398 -0.41 4.96 -5.48
C CYS A 398 -0.55 6.35 -6.11
N ALA A 399 -1.11 6.44 -7.32
CA ALA A 399 -1.26 7.72 -8.03
C ALA A 399 -2.21 8.68 -7.29
N ASP A 400 -3.27 8.15 -6.68
CA ASP A 400 -4.21 8.94 -5.91
C ASP A 400 -3.58 9.59 -4.66
N VAL A 401 -2.53 9.01 -4.07
CA VAL A 401 -1.75 9.70 -3.02
C VAL A 401 -0.84 10.76 -3.61
N LEU A 402 -0.11 10.43 -4.69
CA LEU A 402 0.89 11.32 -5.27
C LEU A 402 0.31 12.61 -5.85
N ARG A 403 -0.92 12.60 -6.38
CA ARG A 403 -1.58 13.82 -6.92
C ARG A 403 -1.80 14.91 -5.87
N HIS A 404 -1.76 14.56 -4.58
CA HIS A 404 -1.87 15.52 -3.47
C HIS A 404 -0.51 16.12 -3.07
N ILE A 405 0.57 15.72 -3.71
CA ILE A 405 1.93 16.20 -3.43
C ILE A 405 2.30 17.27 -4.46
N ASN A 406 2.35 18.52 -4.01
CA ASN A 406 2.76 19.64 -4.83
C ASN A 406 4.29 19.70 -5.01
N HIS A 407 4.87 18.69 -5.65
CA HIS A 407 6.31 18.60 -5.91
C HIS A 407 6.56 18.21 -7.38
N PRO A 408 7.51 18.88 -8.10
CA PRO A 408 7.73 18.63 -9.52
C PRO A 408 8.02 17.17 -9.88
N PHE A 409 8.71 16.45 -8.99
CA PHE A 409 8.99 15.03 -9.20
C PHE A 409 7.71 14.17 -9.14
N ALA A 410 6.78 14.46 -8.21
CA ALA A 410 5.51 13.75 -8.12
C ALA A 410 4.67 13.97 -9.38
N LEU A 411 4.58 15.23 -9.85
CA LEU A 411 3.93 15.57 -11.12
C LEU A 411 4.59 14.85 -12.31
N THR A 412 5.92 14.79 -12.34
CA THR A 412 6.65 14.10 -13.40
C THR A 412 6.34 12.61 -13.43
N LEU A 413 6.24 11.96 -12.26
CA LEU A 413 5.83 10.55 -12.16
C LEU A 413 4.42 10.34 -12.73
N LEU A 414 3.46 11.20 -12.37
CA LEU A 414 2.07 11.11 -12.84
C LEU A 414 1.94 11.35 -14.35
N ILE A 415 2.62 12.38 -14.88
CA ILE A 415 2.60 12.69 -16.33
C ILE A 415 3.15 11.52 -17.15
N ARG A 416 4.21 10.84 -16.69
CA ARG A 416 4.79 9.70 -17.41
C ARG A 416 3.80 8.55 -17.61
N VAL A 417 2.83 8.41 -16.71
CA VAL A 417 1.83 7.34 -16.77
C VAL A 417 0.46 7.85 -17.23
N ALA A 418 0.35 9.09 -17.69
CA ALA A 418 -0.91 9.77 -18.04
C ALA A 418 -1.76 9.10 -19.15
N GLY A 419 -1.30 8.00 -19.75
CA GLY A 419 -2.06 7.18 -20.70
C GLY A 419 -2.09 5.69 -20.38
N HIS A 420 -1.57 5.26 -19.23
CA HIS A 420 -1.43 3.84 -18.89
C HIS A 420 -2.77 3.24 -18.43
N THR A 421 -3.62 4.01 -17.74
CA THR A 421 -4.95 3.56 -17.30
C THR A 421 -6.03 4.61 -17.56
N LYS A 422 -7.29 4.19 -17.52
CA LYS A 422 -8.45 5.04 -17.86
C LYS A 422 -8.63 6.24 -16.91
N ARG A 423 -8.11 6.15 -15.68
CA ARG A 423 -8.25 7.18 -14.63
C ARG A 423 -7.02 8.09 -14.51
N CYS A 424 -5.96 7.82 -15.28
CA CYS A 424 -4.76 8.64 -15.28
C CYS A 424 -5.00 10.09 -15.74
N HIS A 425 -6.10 10.38 -16.44
CA HIS A 425 -6.44 11.75 -16.86
C HIS A 425 -7.11 12.60 -15.77
N ASP A 426 -7.69 11.97 -14.74
CA ASP A 426 -8.38 12.67 -13.64
C ASP A 426 -7.40 13.07 -12.51
N ARG A 427 -6.13 12.64 -12.62
CA ARG A 427 -5.04 12.83 -11.65
C ARG A 427 -3.97 13.72 -12.26
#